data_AF-A0A327ZN12-F1
#
_entry.id   AF-A0A327ZN12-F1
#
_cell.length_a   1.000
_cell.length_b   1.000
_cell.length_c   1.000
_cell.angle_alpha   90.00
_cell.angle_beta   90.00
_cell.angle_gamma   90.00
#
_symmetry.space_group_name_H-M   'P 1'
#
loop_
_entity.id
_entity.type
_entity.pdbx_description
1 polymer ?
#
loop_
_entity_poly.entity_id
_entity_poly.type
_entity_poly.pdbx_seq_one_letter_code
_entity_poly.pdbx_strand_id
1 'polypeptide(L)'
;MTNRWLGRRKNPRLSGTLHILDATGRELAVPLRGRATVLTAGGTGLTGYGEVWAVHTTTAAADTSLMISYGHDDNADKRESGLCPAGDTVVLSGVRFTWRNQPAVPGTPIPRPRDAMPNMPRTAGAPPKSNASPQPSRTAPGRTPPAQSSPAQTSPTQKSPARAEPARGNRSPGSAAQPGARPNARRPSGS
;
A
#
# COMPACT_ATOMS: atom_id res chain seq x y z
N MET A 1 -14.66 34.05 -5.85
CA MET A 1 -13.61 33.28 -5.15
C MET A 1 -13.35 32.03 -5.96
N THR A 2 -12.23 32.00 -6.67
CA THR A 2 -11.92 31.04 -7.73
C THR A 2 -11.31 29.76 -7.17
N ASN A 3 -12.05 28.64 -7.27
CA ASN A 3 -11.59 27.28 -6.95
C ASN A 3 -10.54 26.76 -7.96
N ARG A 4 -9.36 27.40 -8.02
CA ARG A 4 -8.21 26.96 -8.83
C ARG A 4 -7.22 26.06 -8.05
N TRP A 5 -7.71 25.28 -7.08
CA TRP A 5 -6.85 24.44 -6.22
C TRP A 5 -6.99 22.93 -6.46
N LEU A 6 -7.49 22.52 -7.64
CA LEU A 6 -7.37 21.15 -8.15
C LEU A 6 -6.08 20.99 -8.95
N GLY A 7 -4.99 21.62 -8.51
CA GLY A 7 -3.66 21.26 -8.97
C GLY A 7 -3.49 19.79 -8.66
N ARG A 8 -3.55 18.94 -9.70
CA ARG A 8 -3.29 17.50 -9.62
C ARG A 8 -1.96 17.35 -8.87
N ARG A 9 -2.00 17.12 -7.56
CA ARG A 9 -0.81 16.80 -6.80
C ARG A 9 -0.32 15.51 -7.44
N LYS A 10 0.75 15.64 -8.23
CA LYS A 10 1.36 14.49 -8.89
C LYS A 10 1.93 13.68 -7.74
N ASN A 11 1.24 12.61 -7.35
CA ASN A 11 1.79 11.69 -6.37
C ASN A 11 3.19 11.31 -6.84
N PRO A 12 4.21 11.40 -5.96
CA PRO A 12 5.55 11.02 -6.31
C PRO A 12 5.56 9.57 -6.81
N ARG A 13 6.48 9.27 -7.73
CA ARG A 13 6.61 7.89 -8.22
C ARG A 13 7.25 7.05 -7.13
N LEU A 14 6.71 5.85 -6.95
CA LEU A 14 7.33 4.83 -6.12
C LEU A 14 8.64 4.37 -6.75
N SER A 15 9.70 4.36 -5.94
CA SER A 15 11.02 3.85 -6.30
C SER A 15 11.68 3.14 -5.12
N GLY A 16 12.65 2.28 -5.41
CA GLY A 16 13.39 1.52 -4.41
C GLY A 16 12.77 0.16 -4.12
N THR A 17 13.11 -0.37 -2.95
CA THR A 17 12.71 -1.72 -2.51
C THR A 17 12.11 -1.64 -1.12
N LEU A 18 10.93 -2.23 -0.95
CA LEU A 18 10.31 -2.39 0.36
C LEU A 18 10.69 -3.77 0.92
N HIS A 19 11.44 -3.78 2.01
CA HIS A 19 11.72 -4.99 2.77
C HIS A 19 10.61 -5.18 3.80
N ILE A 20 10.06 -6.38 3.86
CA ILE A 20 8.94 -6.73 4.73
C ILE A 20 9.37 -7.93 5.56
N LEU A 21 9.37 -7.77 6.88
CA LEU A 21 9.58 -8.87 7.83
C LEU A 21 8.24 -9.19 8.49
N ASP A 22 7.69 -10.36 8.20
CA ASP A 22 6.41 -10.77 8.77
C ASP A 22 6.53 -11.26 10.22
N ALA A 23 5.39 -11.54 10.85
CA ALA A 23 5.32 -12.02 12.22
C ALA A 23 5.97 -13.39 12.44
N THR A 24 6.17 -14.17 11.36
CA THR A 24 6.87 -15.46 11.40
C THR A 24 8.40 -15.31 11.26
N GLY A 25 8.88 -14.09 11.01
CA GLY A 25 10.29 -13.79 10.77
C GLY A 25 10.72 -13.99 9.32
N ARG A 26 9.78 -14.18 8.38
CA ARG A 26 10.10 -14.30 6.95
C ARG A 26 10.33 -12.91 6.36
N GLU A 27 11.45 -12.76 5.67
CA GLU A 27 11.79 -11.54 4.94
C GLU A 27 11.36 -11.63 3.46
N LEU A 28 10.77 -10.55 2.95
CA LEU A 28 10.35 -10.37 1.57
C LEU A 28 10.86 -9.04 1.03
N ALA A 29 11.35 -9.04 -0.21
CA ALA A 29 11.77 -7.83 -0.91
C ALA A 29 10.81 -7.52 -2.06
N VAL A 30 10.08 -6.42 -1.96
CA VAL A 30 9.09 -5.99 -2.96
C VAL A 30 9.64 -4.80 -3.73
N PRO A 31 9.93 -4.93 -5.05
CA PRO A 31 10.38 -3.80 -5.85
C PRO A 31 9.23 -2.81 -6.05
N LEU A 32 9.43 -1.57 -5.63
CA LEU A 32 8.41 -0.53 -5.74
C LEU A 32 8.52 0.16 -7.11
N ARG A 33 7.43 0.13 -7.88
CA ARG A 33 7.35 0.77 -9.20
C ARG A 33 6.01 1.47 -9.38
N GLY A 34 6.01 2.58 -10.11
CA GLY A 34 4.77 3.25 -10.51
C GLY A 34 4.29 4.28 -9.48
N ARG A 35 3.05 4.16 -9.02
CA ARG A 35 2.39 5.13 -8.13
C ARG A 35 1.86 4.53 -6.83
N ALA A 36 1.40 3.29 -6.91
CA ALA A 36 0.93 2.51 -5.78
C ALA A 36 1.38 1.05 -5.97
N THR A 37 1.52 0.32 -4.88
CA THR A 37 1.77 -1.12 -4.86
C THR A 37 0.81 -1.74 -3.87
N VAL A 38 0.12 -2.80 -4.30
CA VAL A 38 -0.80 -3.56 -3.43
C VAL A 38 -0.06 -4.79 -2.92
N LEU A 39 -0.17 -5.02 -1.62
CA LEU A 39 0.38 -6.17 -0.91
C LEU A 39 -0.78 -7.13 -0.66
N THR A 40 -0.71 -8.34 -1.21
CA THR A 40 -1.74 -9.37 -1.03
C THR A 40 -1.09 -10.74 -0.89
N ALA A 41 -1.82 -11.70 -0.35
CA ALA A 41 -1.37 -13.10 -0.29
C ALA A 41 -0.93 -13.65 -1.66
N GLY A 42 -1.68 -13.34 -2.72
CA GLY A 42 -1.35 -13.79 -4.07
C GLY A 42 -0.15 -13.06 -4.71
N GLY A 43 0.12 -11.81 -4.31
CA GLY A 43 1.19 -11.00 -4.89
C GLY A 43 2.51 -11.09 -4.14
N THR A 44 2.47 -10.97 -2.81
CA THR A 44 3.67 -10.90 -1.96
C THR A 44 3.79 -12.10 -1.02
N GLY A 45 2.76 -12.94 -0.90
CA GLY A 45 2.75 -14.06 0.04
C GLY A 45 2.51 -13.65 1.49
N LEU A 46 2.10 -12.40 1.75
CA LEU A 46 1.72 -11.93 3.08
C LEU A 46 0.32 -12.40 3.44
N THR A 47 0.13 -12.82 4.69
CA THR A 47 -1.19 -13.09 5.26
C THR A 47 -1.86 -11.74 5.56
N GLY A 48 -2.51 -11.14 4.56
CA GLY A 48 -3.24 -9.89 4.71
C GLY A 48 -3.30 -9.05 3.45
N TYR A 49 -3.80 -7.83 3.61
CA TYR A 49 -3.92 -6.85 2.55
C TYR A 49 -3.26 -5.53 2.96
N GLY A 50 -2.51 -4.92 2.05
CA GLY A 50 -2.03 -3.57 2.23
C GLY A 50 -1.85 -2.79 0.94
N GLU A 51 -1.71 -1.50 1.09
CA GLU A 51 -1.44 -0.56 0.01
C GLU A 51 -0.27 0.33 0.39
N VAL A 52 0.61 0.56 -0.57
CA VAL A 52 1.81 1.37 -0.43
C VAL A 52 1.79 2.43 -1.51
N TRP A 53 1.93 3.70 -1.14
CA TRP A 53 2.08 4.80 -2.09
C TRP A 53 3.03 5.86 -1.53
N ALA A 54 3.69 6.61 -2.42
CA ALA A 54 4.59 7.67 -2.02
C ALA A 54 3.81 8.96 -1.73
N VAL A 55 4.23 9.69 -0.70
CA VAL A 55 3.69 11.00 -0.32
C VAL A 55 4.83 11.99 -0.07
N HIS A 56 4.60 13.25 -0.40
CA HIS A 56 5.49 14.34 0.00
C HIS A 56 5.15 14.74 1.44
N THR A 57 6.14 14.70 2.33
CA THR A 57 5.96 15.05 3.74
C THR A 57 6.29 16.51 4.03
N THR A 58 7.08 17.15 3.17
CA THR A 58 7.40 18.58 3.27
C THR A 58 6.76 19.40 2.16
N THR A 59 6.44 20.66 2.49
CA THR A 59 5.82 21.63 1.57
C THR A 59 6.67 21.94 0.35
N ALA A 60 8.00 21.77 0.46
CA ALA A 60 8.94 21.89 -0.65
C ALA A 60 8.96 20.67 -1.59
N ALA A 61 8.20 19.61 -1.30
CA ALA A 61 8.20 18.34 -2.04
C ALA A 61 9.59 17.66 -2.16
N ALA A 62 10.55 18.09 -1.34
CA ALA A 62 11.90 17.53 -1.32
C ALA A 62 11.92 16.16 -0.64
N ASP A 63 11.13 16.02 0.44
CA ASP A 63 11.08 14.78 1.20
C ASP A 63 9.92 13.93 0.72
N THR A 64 10.25 12.68 0.38
CA THR A 64 9.29 11.65 0.02
C THR A 64 9.33 10.57 1.09
N SER A 65 8.17 10.17 1.58
CA SER A 65 7.98 9.00 2.44
C SER A 65 6.96 8.05 1.81
N LEU A 66 6.98 6.79 2.22
CA LEU A 66 5.88 5.87 1.89
C LEU A 66 4.77 6.02 2.92
N MET A 67 3.54 6.16 2.45
CA MET A 67 2.36 5.86 3.25
C MET A 67 2.04 4.38 3.03
N ILE A 68 1.94 3.63 4.11
CA ILE A 68 1.63 2.21 4.11
C ILE A 68 0.36 2.03 4.93
N SER A 69 -0.64 1.39 4.34
CA SER A 69 -1.84 0.92 5.04
C SER A 69 -1.86 -0.60 4.97
N TYR A 70 -1.89 -1.30 6.10
CA TYR A 70 -1.81 -2.76 6.13
C TYR A 70 -2.66 -3.34 7.26
N GLY A 71 -3.28 -4.49 7.00
CA GLY A 71 -3.99 -5.30 7.98
C GLY A 71 -3.80 -6.78 7.71
N HIS A 72 -3.94 -7.60 8.76
CA HIS A 72 -3.79 -9.05 8.67
C HIS A 72 -4.97 -9.73 7.95
N ASP A 73 -6.13 -9.06 7.94
CA ASP A 73 -7.33 -9.48 7.22
C ASP A 73 -7.68 -8.51 6.08
N ASP A 74 -8.65 -8.88 5.25
CA ASP A 74 -9.15 -8.03 4.17
C ASP A 74 -10.06 -6.89 4.68
N ASN A 75 -10.25 -6.75 6.00
CA ASN A 75 -11.12 -5.74 6.58
C ASN A 75 -10.42 -4.37 6.62
N ALA A 76 -10.91 -3.43 5.81
CA ALA A 76 -10.35 -2.09 5.70
C ALA A 76 -10.37 -1.31 7.03
N ASP A 77 -11.36 -1.53 7.89
CA ASP A 77 -11.53 -0.77 9.14
C ASP A 77 -10.50 -1.14 10.21
N LYS A 78 -9.82 -2.28 10.05
CA LYS A 78 -8.78 -2.75 10.98
C LYS A 78 -7.36 -2.46 10.50
N ARG A 79 -7.21 -1.81 9.34
CA ARG A 79 -5.89 -1.53 8.78
C ARG A 79 -5.20 -0.44 9.60
N GLU A 80 -3.97 -0.72 9.98
CA GLU A 80 -3.08 0.27 10.54
C GLU A 80 -2.41 1.03 9.40
N SER A 81 -2.19 2.33 9.59
CA SER A 81 -1.50 3.16 8.59
C SER A 81 -0.32 3.89 9.21
N GLY A 82 0.77 3.98 8.47
CA GLY A 82 2.01 4.61 8.94
C GLY A 82 2.83 5.21 7.82
N LEU A 83 3.61 6.23 8.18
CA LEU A 83 4.62 6.82 7.30
C LEU A 83 5.96 6.12 7.52
N CYS A 84 6.58 5.71 6.41
CA CYS A 84 7.91 5.11 6.39
C CYS A 84 8.85 6.02 5.57
N PRO A 85 9.68 6.85 6.22
CA PRO A 85 10.73 7.60 5.54
C PRO A 85 11.75 6.66 4.86
N ALA A 86 12.56 7.22 3.96
CA ALA A 86 13.61 6.47 3.29
C ALA A 86 14.69 6.03 4.30
N GLY A 87 15.00 4.74 4.32
CA GLY A 87 15.97 4.14 5.24
C GLY A 87 15.38 3.73 6.59
N ASP A 88 14.16 4.18 6.91
CA ASP A 88 13.50 3.90 8.18
C ASP A 88 12.63 2.64 8.13
N THR A 89 12.17 2.23 9.33
CA THR A 89 11.27 1.10 9.53
C THR A 89 9.99 1.54 10.23
N VAL A 90 8.84 1.08 9.75
CA VAL A 90 7.55 1.18 10.45
C VAL A 90 7.02 -0.21 10.76
N VAL A 91 6.29 -0.38 11.86
CA VAL A 91 5.64 -1.64 12.25
C VAL A 91 4.13 -1.45 12.19
N LEU A 92 3.43 -2.27 11.42
CA LEU A 92 1.98 -2.24 11.27
C LEU A 92 1.44 -3.67 11.41
N SER A 93 0.48 -3.87 12.31
CA SER A 93 -0.13 -5.18 12.60
C SER A 93 0.89 -6.31 12.80
N GLY A 94 2.00 -6.01 13.48
CA GLY A 94 3.09 -6.96 13.76
C GLY A 94 4.04 -7.26 12.60
N VAL A 95 3.88 -6.60 11.45
CA VAL A 95 4.76 -6.71 10.27
C VAL A 95 5.67 -5.49 10.20
N ARG A 96 6.98 -5.68 9.98
CA ARG A 96 7.96 -4.60 9.86
C ARG A 96 8.20 -4.27 8.40
N PHE A 97 8.09 -3.00 8.06
CA PHE A 97 8.29 -2.46 6.71
C PHE A 97 9.49 -1.54 6.72
N THR A 98 10.51 -1.85 5.93
CA THR A 98 11.73 -1.02 5.79
C THR A 98 11.87 -0.56 4.35
N TRP A 99 11.87 0.74 4.11
CA TRP A 99 12.02 1.26 2.75
C TRP A 99 13.47 1.56 2.43
N ARG A 100 14.05 0.79 1.50
CA ARG A 100 15.36 1.08 0.93
C ARG A 100 15.18 1.88 -0.35
N ASN A 101 15.18 3.20 -0.21
CA ASN A 101 15.32 4.09 -1.35
C ASN A 101 16.79 4.05 -1.78
N GLN A 102 17.11 3.31 -2.84
CA GLN A 102 18.38 3.53 -3.51
C GLN A 102 18.24 4.81 -4.33
N PRO A 103 18.85 5.94 -3.92
CA PRO A 103 19.00 7.03 -4.85
C PRO A 103 19.73 6.46 -6.07
N ALA A 104 19.23 6.74 -7.27
CA ALA A 104 19.98 6.41 -8.47
C ALA A 104 21.36 7.05 -8.32
N VAL A 105 22.40 6.22 -8.10
CA VAL A 105 23.74 6.72 -7.81
C VAL A 105 24.15 7.62 -8.99
N PRO A 106 24.27 8.94 -8.77
CA PRO A 106 24.64 9.85 -9.85
C PRO A 106 26.06 9.48 -10.26
N GLY A 107 26.24 9.09 -11.52
CA GLY A 107 27.57 8.80 -12.07
C GLY A 107 27.92 7.33 -12.24
N THR A 108 27.00 6.37 -11.97
CA THR A 108 27.20 5.02 -12.53
C THR A 108 27.05 5.14 -14.04
N PRO A 109 28.13 4.92 -14.83
CA PRO A 109 28.01 5.03 -16.28
C PRO A 109 27.04 3.95 -16.71
N ILE A 110 25.88 4.36 -17.24
CA ILE A 110 25.02 3.44 -17.98
C ILE A 110 25.95 2.79 -19.01
N PRO A 111 26.09 1.45 -19.04
CA PRO A 111 26.89 0.78 -20.05
C PRO A 111 26.40 1.29 -21.39
N ARG A 112 27.20 2.15 -22.03
CA ARG A 112 26.84 2.66 -23.35
C ARG A 112 26.66 1.43 -24.22
N PRO A 113 25.56 1.30 -24.97
CA PRO A 113 25.48 0.31 -26.04
C PRO A 113 26.79 0.45 -26.82
N ARG A 114 27.59 -0.61 -26.84
CA ARG A 114 28.89 -0.59 -27.52
C ARG A 114 28.61 -0.16 -28.94
N ASP A 115 29.11 1.01 -29.34
CA ASP A 115 28.97 1.47 -30.72
C ASP A 115 29.44 0.33 -31.63
N ALA A 116 28.55 -0.10 -32.52
CA ALA A 116 28.91 -1.08 -33.53
C ALA A 116 30.06 -0.48 -34.33
N MET A 117 31.25 -1.06 -34.21
CA MET A 117 32.44 -0.52 -34.86
C MET A 117 32.19 -0.45 -36.38
N PRO A 118 32.37 0.72 -37.03
CA PRO A 118 31.98 0.94 -38.42
C PRO A 118 32.86 0.22 -39.46
N ASN A 119 33.67 -0.77 -39.07
CA ASN A 119 34.60 -1.44 -39.98
C ASN A 119 34.77 -2.94 -39.71
N MET A 120 33.75 -3.63 -39.17
CA MET A 120 33.75 -5.09 -39.31
C MET A 120 33.50 -5.44 -40.78
N PRO A 121 34.43 -6.16 -41.44
CA PRO A 121 34.16 -6.69 -42.77
C PRO A 121 32.92 -7.57 -42.67
N ARG A 122 31.86 -7.21 -43.42
CA ARG A 122 30.75 -8.13 -43.68
C ARG A 122 31.32 -9.24 -44.56
N THR A 123 31.90 -10.26 -43.96
CA THR A 123 32.16 -11.50 -44.65
C THR A 123 30.79 -12.06 -45.03
N ALA A 124 30.48 -12.01 -46.32
CA ALA A 124 29.39 -12.75 -46.93
C ALA A 124 29.71 -14.25 -46.81
N GLY A 125 29.57 -14.78 -45.59
CA GLY A 125 29.71 -16.20 -45.29
C GLY A 125 28.31 -16.79 -45.16
N ALA A 126 28.01 -17.70 -46.07
CA ALA A 126 27.02 -18.78 -46.06
C ALA A 126 25.87 -18.77 -45.02
N PRO A 127 24.64 -19.18 -45.40
CA PRO A 127 23.56 -19.38 -44.44
C PRO A 127 24.02 -20.36 -43.35
N PRO A 128 23.86 -20.05 -42.06
CA PRO A 128 24.20 -20.98 -41.01
C PRO A 128 23.29 -22.20 -41.12
N LYS A 129 23.91 -23.37 -41.28
CA LYS A 129 23.27 -24.65 -40.99
C LYS A 129 22.69 -24.58 -39.58
N SER A 130 21.39 -24.81 -39.50
CA SER A 130 20.61 -24.98 -38.28
C SER A 130 21.26 -26.02 -37.37
N ASN A 131 22.01 -25.56 -36.36
CA ASN A 131 22.34 -26.38 -35.20
C ASN A 131 21.41 -25.97 -34.07
N ALA A 132 20.65 -26.96 -33.63
CA ALA A 132 19.56 -26.87 -32.68
C ALA A 132 20.01 -26.29 -31.33
N SER A 133 19.42 -25.16 -30.95
CA SER A 133 19.15 -24.91 -29.54
C SER A 133 18.07 -25.90 -29.08
N PRO A 134 18.18 -26.52 -27.90
CA PRO A 134 17.04 -27.19 -27.29
C PRO A 134 15.96 -26.13 -27.06
N GLN A 135 14.96 -26.15 -27.94
CA GLN A 135 13.72 -25.42 -27.75
C GLN A 135 13.09 -25.99 -26.47
N PRO A 136 12.73 -25.18 -25.45
CA PRO A 136 11.70 -25.64 -24.54
C PRO A 136 10.48 -25.88 -25.41
N SER A 137 10.03 -27.14 -25.48
CA SER A 137 8.77 -27.52 -26.11
C SER A 137 7.69 -26.62 -25.54
N ARG A 138 7.31 -25.62 -26.32
CA ARG A 138 6.09 -24.84 -26.10
C ARG A 138 4.96 -25.79 -26.41
N THR A 139 4.61 -26.61 -25.43
CA THR A 139 3.28 -27.20 -25.36
C THR A 139 2.34 -26.01 -25.32
N ALA A 140 1.62 -25.79 -26.42
CA ALA A 140 0.56 -24.80 -26.47
C ALA A 140 -0.37 -25.08 -25.28
N PRO A 141 -0.64 -24.11 -24.39
CA PRO A 141 -1.72 -24.27 -23.45
C PRO A 141 -2.98 -24.44 -24.30
N GLY A 142 -3.60 -25.62 -24.22
CA GLY A 142 -4.93 -25.82 -24.74
C GLY A 142 -5.79 -24.68 -24.23
N ARG A 143 -6.30 -23.87 -25.15
CA ARG A 143 -7.30 -22.85 -24.84
C ARG A 143 -8.57 -23.60 -24.46
N THR A 144 -8.69 -23.96 -23.19
CA THR A 144 -9.99 -24.26 -22.62
C THR A 144 -10.72 -22.91 -22.53
N PRO A 145 -11.84 -22.70 -23.24
CA PRO A 145 -12.64 -21.51 -23.04
C PRO A 145 -13.04 -21.45 -21.55
N PRO A 146 -12.99 -20.29 -20.90
CA PRO A 146 -13.48 -20.18 -19.54
C PRO A 146 -14.96 -20.58 -19.54
N ALA A 147 -15.30 -21.58 -18.71
CA ALA A 147 -16.69 -21.88 -18.42
C ALA A 147 -17.32 -20.59 -17.86
N GLN A 148 -18.22 -20.00 -18.64
CA GLN A 148 -19.04 -18.88 -18.20
C GLN A 148 -19.94 -19.39 -17.07
N SER A 149 -19.48 -19.24 -15.84
CA SER A 149 -20.33 -19.38 -14.67
C SER A 149 -21.13 -18.09 -14.57
N SER A 150 -22.37 -18.11 -15.03
CA SER A 150 -23.34 -17.04 -14.83
C SER A 150 -23.38 -16.69 -13.34
N PRO A 151 -23.19 -15.43 -12.93
CA PRO A 151 -23.40 -15.06 -11.55
C PRO A 151 -24.85 -15.35 -11.18
N ALA A 152 -25.07 -16.19 -10.17
CA ALA A 152 -26.37 -16.33 -9.55
C ALA A 152 -26.76 -14.95 -9.02
N GLN A 153 -27.77 -14.33 -9.63
CA GLN A 153 -28.39 -13.14 -9.08
C GLN A 153 -29.11 -13.55 -7.79
N THR A 154 -28.45 -13.36 -6.66
CA THR A 154 -29.17 -13.33 -5.37
C THR A 154 -29.78 -11.95 -5.24
N SER A 155 -31.09 -11.87 -5.46
CA SER A 155 -31.89 -10.69 -5.16
C SER A 155 -31.60 -10.22 -3.73
N PRO A 156 -31.30 -8.93 -3.48
CA PRO A 156 -31.14 -8.44 -2.13
C PRO A 156 -32.46 -8.60 -1.39
N THR A 157 -32.46 -9.42 -0.34
CA THR A 157 -33.58 -9.48 0.60
C THR A 157 -33.59 -8.14 1.33
N GLN A 158 -34.52 -7.28 0.93
CA GLN A 158 -34.76 -5.98 1.55
C GLN A 158 -35.23 -6.22 2.98
N LYS A 159 -34.32 -6.12 3.96
CA LYS A 159 -34.66 -6.23 5.37
C LYS A 159 -35.31 -4.91 5.78
N SER A 160 -36.64 -4.89 5.83
CA SER A 160 -37.42 -3.75 6.33
C SER A 160 -36.87 -3.32 7.70
N PRO A 161 -36.58 -2.02 7.92
CA PRO A 161 -36.25 -1.56 9.25
C PRO A 161 -37.48 -1.73 10.15
N ALA A 162 -37.31 -2.52 11.22
CA ALA A 162 -38.28 -2.58 12.29
C ALA A 162 -38.39 -1.18 12.90
N ARG A 163 -39.57 -0.57 12.73
CA ARG A 163 -39.97 0.68 13.36
C ARG A 163 -39.92 0.48 14.87
N ALA A 164 -38.89 1.04 15.53
CA ALA A 164 -38.85 1.11 16.98
C ALA A 164 -39.97 2.06 17.43
N GLU A 165 -40.98 1.51 18.10
CA GLU A 165 -41.94 2.30 18.86
C GLU A 165 -41.21 3.03 20.01
N PRO A 166 -41.45 4.33 20.22
CA PRO A 166 -40.98 4.97 21.43
C PRO A 166 -41.80 4.45 22.62
N ALA A 167 -41.14 3.67 23.47
CA ALA A 167 -41.68 3.29 24.77
C ALA A 167 -41.99 4.55 25.59
N ARG A 168 -43.29 4.81 25.81
CA ARG A 168 -43.77 5.70 26.87
C ARG A 168 -43.46 5.04 28.21
N GLY A 169 -42.28 5.33 28.75
CA GLY A 169 -41.87 4.91 30.09
C GLY A 169 -42.06 6.05 31.09
N ASN A 170 -43.12 5.94 31.90
CA ASN A 170 -43.39 6.75 33.08
C ASN A 170 -42.13 6.97 33.94
N ARG A 171 -41.83 8.24 34.23
CA ARG A 171 -40.97 8.59 35.37
C ARG A 171 -41.75 9.48 36.33
N SER A 172 -42.21 8.85 37.42
CA SER A 172 -42.65 9.54 38.64
C SER A 172 -41.51 10.35 39.26
N PRO A 173 -41.79 11.47 39.94
CA PRO A 173 -40.80 12.25 40.66
C PRO A 173 -40.58 11.63 42.05
N GLY A 174 -39.32 11.42 42.45
CA GLY A 174 -39.02 10.79 43.73
C GLY A 174 -37.60 11.04 44.20
N SER A 175 -37.51 11.91 45.21
CA SER A 175 -36.51 11.97 46.28
C SER A 175 -35.14 12.58 46.03
N ALA A 176 -34.96 13.69 46.75
CA ALA A 176 -33.73 14.37 47.09
C ALA A 176 -32.78 13.53 47.96
N ALA A 177 -31.48 13.76 47.80
CA ALA A 177 -30.50 13.88 48.90
C ALA A 177 -29.15 14.43 48.38
N GLN A 178 -28.73 15.55 48.97
CA GLN A 178 -27.34 16.09 49.04
C GLN A 178 -26.40 15.10 49.79
N PRO A 179 -25.06 15.32 49.98
CA PRO A 179 -24.24 16.54 49.85
C PRO A 179 -22.82 16.35 49.23
N GLY A 180 -22.08 17.44 49.01
CA GLY A 180 -20.64 17.31 48.69
C GLY A 180 -19.92 18.62 48.34
N ALA A 181 -20.10 19.68 49.14
CA ALA A 181 -19.25 20.87 49.03
C ALA A 181 -17.83 20.57 49.53
N ARG A 182 -16.82 20.86 48.72
CA ARG A 182 -15.41 20.95 49.16
C ARG A 182 -14.82 22.32 48.80
N PRO A 183 -13.87 22.83 49.60
CA PRO A 183 -13.67 24.26 49.76
C PRO A 183 -12.51 24.86 48.96
N ASN A 184 -12.74 26.13 48.65
CA ASN A 184 -11.87 27.25 48.32
C ASN A 184 -10.34 27.07 48.41
N ALA A 185 -9.66 27.39 47.31
CA ALA A 185 -8.21 27.50 47.21
C ALA A 185 -7.70 28.80 47.88
N ARG A 186 -6.69 28.64 48.73
CA ARG A 186 -6.02 29.70 49.48
C ARG A 186 -4.85 30.25 48.66
N ARG A 187 -4.87 31.55 48.35
CA ARG A 187 -3.69 32.33 47.90
C ARG A 187 -2.63 32.34 48.99
N PRO A 188 -1.36 32.52 48.62
CA PRO A 188 -0.57 33.51 49.33
C PRO A 188 0.14 34.51 48.41
N SER A 189 0.12 35.75 48.88
CA SER A 189 0.94 36.90 48.50
C SER A 189 2.25 36.92 49.30
N GLY A 190 3.33 37.36 48.65
CA GLY A 190 4.59 37.84 49.23
C GLY A 190 5.48 38.24 48.07
N SER A 191 5.69 39.55 47.82
CA SER A 191 6.68 40.43 48.46
C SER A 191 8.10 40.08 48.03
#